data_AF-A0A1E4QZ48-F1
#
_entry.id   AF-A0A1E4QZ48-F1
#
_cell.length_a   1.000
_cell.length_b   1.000
_cell.length_c   1.000
_cell.angle_alpha   90.00
_cell.angle_beta   90.00
_cell.angle_gamma   90.00
#
_symmetry.space_group_name_H-M   'P 1'
#
loop_
_entity.id
_entity.type
_entity.pdbx_description
1 polymer ?
#
loop_
_entity_poly.entity_id
_entity_poly.type
_entity_poly.pdbx_seq_one_letter_code
_entity_poly.pdbx_strand_id
1 'polypeptide(L)' 'MSHILREYDEDGYHVIEYTSDGKKASAITKTLIVDDVPEPLPIEPAPTVEEMQAQTLINTEYLITMNEMGIEGGKL' A
#
# COMPACT_ATOMS: atom_id res chain seq x y z
N MET A 1 -3.54 35.71 -15.84
CA MET A 1 -3.75 34.73 -14.75
C MET A 1 -5.10 34.10 -14.99
N SER A 2 -5.20 32.78 -14.87
CA SER A 2 -6.47 32.06 -14.88
C SER A 2 -7.08 32.07 -13.47
N HIS A 3 -8.40 32.16 -13.38
CA HIS A 3 -9.16 32.13 -12.14
C HIS A 3 -10.28 31.09 -12.24
N ILE A 4 -10.83 30.68 -11.10
CA ILE A 4 -11.94 29.71 -11.06
C ILE A 4 -13.21 30.41 -11.57
N LEU A 5 -13.84 29.81 -12.56
CA LEU A 5 -15.14 30.23 -13.10
C LEU A 5 -16.27 29.58 -12.30
N ARG A 6 -16.19 28.25 -12.11
CA ARG A 6 -17.19 27.43 -11.41
C ARG A 6 -16.52 26.22 -10.78
N GLU A 7 -17.08 25.79 -9.66
CA GLU A 7 -16.67 24.61 -8.89
C GLU A 7 -17.94 23.90 -8.43
N TYR A 8 -18.06 22.60 -8.75
CA TYR A 8 -19.26 21.82 -8.48
C TYR A 8 -18.95 20.32 -8.49
N ASP A 9 -19.82 19.53 -7.84
CA ASP A 9 -19.75 18.07 -7.86
C ASP A 9 -20.76 17.52 -8.87
N GLU A 10 -20.30 16.64 -9.76
CA GLU A 10 -21.10 16.02 -10.81
C GLU A 10 -20.62 14.58 -11.07
N ASP A 11 -21.55 13.62 -11.08
CA ASP A 11 -21.30 12.21 -11.39
C ASP A 11 -20.15 11.55 -10.60
N GLY A 12 -19.99 11.93 -9.32
CA GLY A 12 -18.90 11.41 -8.47
C GLY A 12 -17.54 12.06 -8.73
N TYR A 13 -17.49 13.17 -9.44
CA TYR A 13 -16.30 13.98 -9.64
C TYR A 13 -16.48 15.38 -9.05
N HIS A 14 -15.43 15.87 -8.40
CA HIS A 14 -15.27 17.27 -8.08
C HIS A 14 -14.70 17.99 -9.32
N VAL A 15 -15.48 18.89 -9.90
CA VAL A 15 -15.19 19.55 -11.18
C VAL A 15 -14.87 21.03 -10.93
N ILE A 16 -13.73 21.48 -11.46
CA ILE A 16 -13.30 22.88 -11.41
C ILE A 16 -13.12 23.40 -12.84
N GLU A 17 -13.90 24.40 -13.21
CA GLU A 17 -13.76 25.14 -14.46
C GLU A 17 -12.94 26.40 -14.24
N TYR A 18 -11.88 26.59 -15.03
CA TYR A 18 -11.03 27.78 -15.01
C TYR A 18 -11.31 28.66 -16.22
N THR A 19 -11.22 29.97 -16.02
CA THR A 19 -11.37 30.98 -17.06
C THR A 19 -10.18 31.93 -17.11
N SER A 20 -9.82 32.35 -18.31
CA SER A 20 -8.86 33.42 -18.56
C SER A 20 -9.54 34.75 -18.93
N ASP A 21 -10.83 34.71 -19.32
CA ASP A 21 -11.61 35.85 -19.85
C ASP A 21 -12.83 36.21 -18.98
N GLY A 22 -13.12 35.43 -17.93
CA GLY A 22 -14.24 35.61 -17.02
C GLY A 22 -15.60 35.17 -17.58
N LYS A 23 -15.65 34.62 -18.80
CA LYS A 23 -16.92 34.31 -19.49
C LYS A 23 -16.99 32.89 -20.04
N LYS A 24 -15.86 32.32 -20.45
CA LYS A 24 -15.77 30.96 -20.99
C LYS A 24 -14.76 30.14 -20.21
N ALA A 25 -15.07 28.85 -20.04
CA ALA A 25 -14.13 27.89 -19.50
C ALA A 25 -12.98 27.70 -20.51
N SER A 26 -11.77 28.02 -20.07
CA SER A 26 -10.53 27.76 -20.82
C SER A 26 -9.88 26.43 -20.43
N ALA A 27 -10.19 25.90 -19.24
CA ALA A 27 -9.74 24.59 -18.79
C ALA A 27 -10.75 23.99 -17.81
N ILE A 28 -10.86 22.67 -17.77
CA ILE A 28 -11.72 21.93 -16.85
C ILE A 28 -10.89 20.83 -16.20
N THR A 29 -10.89 20.79 -14.87
CA THR A 29 -10.27 19.74 -14.07
C THR A 29 -11.38 18.90 -13.44
N LYS A 30 -11.26 17.57 -13.52
CA LYS A 30 -12.17 16.63 -12.87
C LYS A 30 -11.36 15.72 -11.95
N THR A 31 -11.68 15.73 -10.66
CA THR A 31 -11.06 14.87 -9.65
C THR A 31 -12.10 13.89 -9.15
N LEU A 32 -11.80 12.59 -9.19
CA LEU A 32 -12.72 11.57 -8.67
C LEU A 32 -12.91 11.77 -7.17
N ILE A 33 -14.17 11.81 -6.72
CA ILE A 33 -14.51 11.80 -5.29
C ILE A 33 -14.36 10.35 -4.84
N VAL A 34 -13.27 10.05 -4.14
CA VAL A 34 -13.01 8.73 -3.59
C VAL A 34 -13.51 8.71 -2.16
N ASP A 35 -14.71 8.17 -1.96
CA ASP A 35 -15.35 8.07 -0.63
C ASP A 35 -14.70 6.97 0.24
N ASP A 36 -14.13 5.93 -0.37
CA ASP A 36 -13.53 4.79 0.32
C ASP A 36 -12.01 4.74 0.12
N VAL A 37 -11.27 5.37 1.03
CA VAL A 37 -9.89 4.96 1.29
C VAL A 37 -9.99 3.72 2.18
N PRO A 38 -9.62 2.52 1.71
CA PRO A 38 -9.67 1.33 2.55
C PRO A 38 -8.81 1.56 3.79
N GLU A 39 -9.31 1.14 4.95
CA GLU A 39 -8.51 1.17 6.17
C GLU A 39 -7.17 0.46 5.94
N PRO A 40 -6.05 1.02 6.41
CA PRO A 40 -4.77 0.35 6.29
C PRO A 40 -4.86 -1.01 6.99
N LEU A 41 -4.48 -2.07 6.28
CA LEU A 41 -4.40 -3.40 6.89
C LEU A 41 -3.42 -3.33 8.08
N PRO A 42 -3.73 -4.02 9.20
CA PRO A 42 -2.78 -4.12 10.30
C PRO A 42 -1.49 -4.77 9.80
N ILE A 43 -0.37 -4.09 10.04
CA ILE A 43 0.96 -4.58 9.67
C ILE A 43 1.49 -5.34 10.87
N GLU A 44 1.76 -6.63 10.70
CA GLU A 44 2.49 -7.38 11.73
C GLU A 44 3.93 -6.85 11.82
N PRO A 45 4.49 -6.72 13.03
CA PRO A 45 5.87 -6.31 13.18
C PRO A 45 6.79 -7.37 12.56
N ALA A 46 7.80 -6.92 11.82
CA ALA A 46 8.87 -7.81 11.40
C ALA A 46 9.60 -8.36 12.63
N PRO A 47 10.10 -9.61 12.59
CA PRO A 47 10.89 -10.15 13.68
C PRO A 47 12.14 -9.30 13.91
N THR A 48 12.48 -9.11 15.17
CA THR A 48 13.71 -8.45 15.60
C THR A 48 14.94 -9.29 15.22
N VAL A 49 16.11 -8.66 15.18
CA VAL A 49 17.38 -9.36 14.95
C VAL A 49 17.61 -10.47 15.98
N GLU A 50 17.22 -10.24 17.23
CA GLU A 50 17.34 -11.23 18.31
C GLU A 50 16.44 -12.44 18.06
N GLU A 51 15.19 -12.23 17.65
CA GLU A 51 14.27 -13.32 17.29
C GLU A 51 14.78 -14.11 16.07
N MET A 52 15.33 -13.43 15.08
CA MET A 52 15.94 -14.08 13.91
C MET A 52 17.18 -14.92 14.29
N GLN A 53 18.02 -14.42 15.21
CA GLN A 53 19.18 -15.15 15.71
C GLN A 53 18.74 -16.39 16.51
N ALA A 54 17.75 -16.24 17.40
CA ALA A 54 17.18 -17.35 18.14
C ALA A 54 16.60 -18.43 17.21
N GLN A 55 15.84 -18.02 16.18
CA GLN A 55 15.30 -18.94 15.19
C GLN A 55 16.40 -19.65 14.39
N THR A 56 17.50 -18.94 14.08
CA THR A 56 18.64 -19.52 13.38
C THR A 56 19.28 -20.63 14.22
N LEU A 57 19.51 -20.40 15.51
CA LEU A 57 20.06 -21.41 16.42
C LEU A 57 19.15 -22.64 16.49
N ILE A 58 17.83 -22.44 16.61
CA ILE A 58 16.85 -23.52 16.64
C ILE A 58 16.89 -24.33 15.33
N ASN A 59 16.91 -23.65 14.18
CA ASN A 59 16.96 -24.30 12.87
C ASN A 59 18.25 -25.11 12.69
N THR A 60 19.39 -24.59 13.15
CA THR A 60 20.66 -25.30 13.10
C THR A 60 20.64 -26.56 13.97
N GLU A 61 20.16 -26.45 15.21
CA GLU A 61 20.03 -27.62 16.09
C GLU A 61 19.14 -28.69 15.46
N TYR A 62 17.98 -28.30 14.94
CA TYR A 62 17.07 -29.22 14.25
C TYR A 62 17.74 -29.94 13.07
N LEU A 63 18.46 -29.20 12.21
CA LEU A 63 19.15 -29.80 11.07
C LEU A 63 20.26 -30.78 11.51
N ILE A 64 21.00 -30.44 12.57
CA ILE A 64 22.01 -31.33 13.15
C ILE A 64 21.34 -32.60 13.66
N THR A 65 20.28 -32.49 14.46
CA THR A 65 19.57 -33.65 15.01
C THR A 65 19.02 -34.55 13.88
N MET A 66 18.44 -33.96 12.83
CA MET A 66 17.93 -34.71 11.69
C MET A 66 19.04 -35.46 10.95
N ASN A 67 20.20 -34.83 10.78
CA ASN A 67 21.37 -35.45 10.20
C ASN A 67 21.91 -36.61 11.08
N GLU A 68 21.98 -36.42 12.39
CA GLU A 68 22.39 -37.46 13.34
C GLU A 68 21.43 -38.66 13.35
N MET A 69 20.13 -38.41 13.14
CA MET A 69 19.11 -39.45 12.99
C MET A 69 19.11 -40.12 11.60
N GLY A 70 19.98 -39.68 10.68
CA GLY A 70 20.04 -40.20 9.32
C GLY A 70 18.82 -39.85 8.47
N ILE A 71 18.07 -38.82 8.85
CA ILE A 71 16.89 -38.34 8.11
C ILE A 71 17.35 -37.23 7.17
N GLU A 72 17.78 -37.62 5.97
CA GLU A 72 18.13 -36.69 4.91
C GLU A 72 16.88 -36.00 4.35
N GLY A 73 16.97 -34.68 4.15
CA GLY A 73 15.86 -33.78 3.86
C GLY A 73 14.82 -34.30 2.87
N GLY A 74 13.62 -34.60 3.40
CA GLY A 74 12.36 -34.42 2.68
C GLY A 74 11.93 -35.54 1.73
N LYS A 75 11.83 -36.79 2.22
CA LYS A 75 10.83 -37.72 1.69
C LYS A 75 10.03 -38.38 2.83
N LEU A 76 8.77 -37.95 2.95
CA LEU A 76 7.68 -38.82 3.40
C LEU A 76 7.17 -39.63 2.19
#